data_AF-V9DL15-F1
#
_entry.id   AF-V9DL15-F1
#
_cell.length_a   1.000
_cell.length_b   1.000
_cell.length_c   1.000
_cell.angle_alpha   90.00
_cell.angle_beta   90.00
_cell.angle_gamma   90.00
#
_symmetry.space_group_name_H-M   'P 1'
#
loop_
_entity.id
_entity.type
_entity.pdbx_description
1 polymer ?
#
loop_
_entity_poly.entity_id
_entity_poly.type
_entity_poly.pdbx_seq_one_letter_code
_entity_poly.pdbx_strand_id
1 'polypeptide(L)'
;MRVMELMNDFRTLQIHITSLITRSEANPPDQQSYYLDGYVVLRQCAAESQAVLAGHFNPGSLGIQAGNVPETEVQKATLQRIILDASTRRFQAHKIYLRASAAMRWVQMRAQVLRGEKPAAKHVNALRAVDQRLRQELDEVTDDHVVRDLRNADRRKGYWIDEDPTLERMLGWIRMQR
;
A
#
# COMPACT_ATOMS: atom_id res chain seq x y z
N MET A 1 3.44 -15.61 -17.04
CA MET A 1 3.69 -14.16 -17.19
C MET A 1 3.10 -13.33 -16.05
N ARG A 2 1.84 -13.56 -15.64
CA ARG A 2 1.16 -12.74 -14.62
C ARG A 2 1.91 -12.49 -13.31
N VAL A 3 2.52 -13.52 -12.73
CA VAL A 3 3.32 -13.39 -11.50
C VAL A 3 4.46 -12.38 -11.65
N MET A 4 5.14 -12.36 -12.81
CA MET A 4 6.24 -11.42 -13.05
C MET A 4 5.74 -9.98 -13.13
N GLU A 5 4.61 -9.73 -13.78
CA GLU A 5 3.98 -8.40 -13.86
C GLU A 5 3.63 -7.89 -12.45
N LEU A 6 2.99 -8.74 -11.64
CA LEU A 6 2.62 -8.41 -10.26
C LEU A 6 3.85 -8.12 -9.39
N MET A 7 4.89 -8.94 -9.49
CA MET A 7 6.13 -8.77 -8.73
C MET A 7 6.91 -7.53 -9.16
N ASN A 8 6.92 -7.22 -10.45
CA ASN A 8 7.55 -5.99 -10.95
C ASN A 8 6.81 -4.75 -10.45
N ASP A 9 5.49 -4.71 -10.57
CA ASP A 9 4.69 -3.59 -10.08
C ASP A 9 4.81 -3.44 -8.54
N PHE A 10 4.83 -4.55 -7.80
CA PHE A 10 5.10 -4.54 -6.37
C PHE A 10 6.48 -3.94 -6.04
N ARG A 11 7.54 -4.36 -6.74
CA ARG A 11 8.89 -3.79 -6.57
C ARG A 11 8.91 -2.29 -6.85
N THR A 12 8.26 -1.84 -7.93
CA THR A 12 8.15 -0.41 -8.26
C THR A 12 7.45 0.38 -7.15
N LEU A 13 6.35 -0.15 -6.60
CA LEU A 13 5.65 0.46 -5.47
C LEU A 13 6.56 0.58 -4.24
N GLN A 14 7.32 -0.47 -3.91
CA GLN A 14 8.27 -0.44 -2.79
C GLN A 14 9.34 0.65 -2.93
N ILE A 15 9.87 0.84 -4.15
CA ILE A 15 10.83 1.92 -4.43
C ILE A 15 10.19 3.28 -4.20
N HIS A 16 8.96 3.50 -4.69
CA HIS A 16 8.26 4.76 -4.51
C HIS A 16 7.90 5.04 -3.05
N ILE A 17 7.39 4.04 -2.32
CA ILE A 17 7.10 4.14 -0.88
C ILE A 17 8.37 4.53 -0.12
N THR A 18 9.48 3.83 -0.38
CA THR A 18 10.77 4.12 0.24
C THR A 18 11.20 5.55 -0.05
N SER A 19 11.12 5.99 -1.32
CA SER A 19 11.46 7.36 -1.72
C SER A 19 10.60 8.43 -1.05
N LEU A 20 9.35 8.15 -0.69
CA LEU A 20 8.50 9.09 0.03
C LEU A 20 8.88 9.18 1.51
N ILE A 21 9.14 8.05 2.14
CA ILE A 21 9.34 7.94 3.59
C ILE A 21 10.75 8.35 4.03
N THR A 22 11.75 8.20 3.16
CA THR A 22 13.15 8.55 3.48
C THR A 22 13.51 10.02 3.18
N ARG A 23 12.58 10.77 2.57
CA ARG A 23 12.75 12.21 2.35
C ARG A 23 13.00 12.93 3.67
N SER A 24 13.82 13.97 3.63
CA SER A 24 14.12 14.75 4.84
C SER A 24 12.86 15.37 5.43
N GLU A 25 11.93 15.82 4.59
CA GLU A 25 10.68 16.46 5.03
C GLU A 25 9.70 15.46 5.68
N ALA A 26 9.85 14.16 5.43
CA ALA A 26 9.06 13.11 6.07
C ALA A 26 9.42 12.93 7.56
N ASN A 27 10.56 13.48 8.00
CA ASN A 27 10.92 13.51 9.40
C ASN A 27 10.32 14.74 10.10
N PRO A 28 9.66 14.56 11.26
CA PRO A 28 9.17 15.69 12.04
C PRO A 28 10.33 16.60 12.47
N PRO A 29 10.22 17.94 12.31
CA PRO A 29 11.28 18.87 12.68
C PRO A 29 11.47 19.00 14.21
N ASP A 30 10.47 18.61 15.00
CA ASP A 30 10.46 18.74 16.45
C ASP A 30 9.53 17.71 17.10
N GLN A 31 9.60 17.60 18.43
CA GLN A 31 8.84 16.63 19.21
C GLN A 31 7.32 16.88 19.19
N GLN A 32 6.85 18.12 19.02
CA GLN A 32 5.43 18.43 18.93
C GLN A 32 4.89 17.97 17.57
N SER A 33 5.66 18.25 16.51
CA SER A 33 5.35 17.82 15.14
C SER A 33 5.29 16.30 14.99
N TYR A 34 5.99 15.55 15.85
CA TYR A 34 5.98 14.08 15.84
C TYR A 34 4.57 13.47 15.91
N TYR A 35 3.64 14.12 16.62
CA TYR A 35 2.28 13.62 16.84
C TYR A 35 1.26 14.15 15.83
N LEU A 36 1.67 14.96 14.86
CA LEU A 36 0.74 15.46 13.83
C LEU A 36 0.34 14.34 12.87
N ASP A 37 -0.94 14.34 12.47
CA ASP A 37 -1.60 13.29 11.69
C ASP A 37 -0.77 12.79 10.50
N GLY A 38 -0.24 13.71 9.67
CA GLY A 38 0.55 13.32 8.50
C GLY A 38 1.85 12.59 8.83
N TYR A 39 2.56 13.01 9.88
CA TYR A 39 3.77 12.33 10.34
C TYR A 39 3.48 10.97 10.97
N VAL A 40 2.37 10.84 11.70
CA VAL A 40 1.90 9.55 12.22
C VAL A 40 1.61 8.59 11.05
N VAL A 41 0.91 9.07 10.01
CA VAL A 41 0.59 8.27 8.82
C VAL A 41 1.86 7.82 8.09
N LEU A 42 2.85 8.70 7.90
CA LEU A 42 4.13 8.34 7.26
C LEU A 42 4.85 7.22 8.02
N ARG A 43 4.94 7.32 9.35
CA ARG A 43 5.57 6.27 10.17
C ARG A 43 4.79 4.96 10.12
N GLN A 44 3.46 5.03 10.13
CA GLN A 44 2.63 3.84 9.97
C GLN A 44 2.85 3.19 8.59
N CYS A 45 2.91 3.99 7.52
CA CYS A 45 3.23 3.49 6.19
C CYS A 45 4.62 2.83 6.14
N ALA A 46 5.60 3.36 6.87
CA ALA A 46 6.93 2.76 6.97
C ALA A 46 6.88 1.38 7.62
N ALA A 47 6.22 1.27 8.77
CA ALA A 47 6.06 0.00 9.48
C ALA A 47 5.28 -1.02 8.65
N GLU A 48 4.17 -0.61 8.05
CA GLU A 48 3.36 -1.47 7.18
C GLU A 48 4.15 -1.94 5.95
N SER A 49 4.92 -1.06 5.30
CA SER A 49 5.75 -1.43 4.14
C SER A 49 6.80 -2.47 4.51
N GLN A 50 7.46 -2.31 5.66
CA GLN A 50 8.41 -3.30 6.17
C GLN A 50 7.74 -4.64 6.50
N ALA A 51 6.54 -4.61 7.08
CA ALA A 51 5.78 -5.83 7.36
C ALA A 51 5.42 -6.60 6.08
N VAL A 52 5.01 -5.91 5.02
CA VAL A 52 4.71 -6.54 3.71
C VAL A 52 5.96 -7.16 3.08
N LEU A 53 7.13 -6.52 3.23
CA LEU A 53 8.41 -7.06 2.75
C LEU A 53 8.87 -8.28 3.56
N ALA A 54 8.73 -8.23 4.88
CA ALA A 54 9.11 -9.31 5.79
C ALA A 54 8.16 -10.53 5.73
N GLY A 55 6.98 -10.37 5.13
CA GLY A 55 6.02 -11.45 4.93
C GLY A 55 6.64 -12.57 4.10
N HIS A 56 6.69 -13.78 4.64
CA HIS A 56 7.16 -14.97 3.93
C HIS A 56 6.02 -15.58 3.13
N PHE A 57 6.31 -16.10 1.93
CA PHE A 57 5.35 -16.92 1.21
C PHE A 57 5.17 -18.24 1.98
N ASN A 58 4.05 -18.37 2.70
CA ASN A 58 3.65 -19.63 3.28
C ASN A 58 2.42 -20.14 2.52
N PRO A 59 2.58 -21.08 1.58
CA PRO A 59 1.46 -21.59 0.80
C PRO A 59 0.43 -22.36 1.64
N GLY A 60 0.74 -22.63 2.92
CA GLY A 60 0.03 -23.56 3.79
C GLY A 60 0.13 -25.00 3.28
N SER A 61 0.12 -25.99 4.17
CA SER A 61 -0.01 -27.41 3.75
C SER A 61 -1.44 -27.78 3.33
N LEU A 62 -2.37 -26.81 3.28
CA LEU A 62 -3.76 -27.01 2.90
C LEU A 62 -3.83 -27.60 1.49
N GLY A 63 -4.15 -28.89 1.37
CA GLY A 63 -4.76 -29.45 0.17
C GLY A 63 -3.89 -30.30 -0.76
N ILE A 64 -2.72 -30.78 -0.35
CA ILE A 64 -2.06 -31.90 -1.05
C ILE A 64 -1.78 -32.99 -0.03
N GLN A 65 -2.84 -33.62 0.49
CA GLN A 65 -2.67 -34.98 0.96
C GLN A 65 -2.46 -35.84 -0.30
N ALA A 66 -1.24 -36.37 -0.43
CA ALA A 66 -0.83 -37.21 -1.53
C ALA A 66 -1.73 -38.45 -1.60
N GLY A 67 -2.75 -38.39 -2.45
CA GLY A 67 -3.66 -39.50 -2.70
C GLY A 67 -4.66 -39.13 -3.79
N ASN A 68 -4.32 -39.42 -5.05
CA ASN A 68 -5.18 -39.38 -6.26
C ASN A 68 -5.49 -38.03 -6.94
N VAL A 69 -4.84 -36.91 -6.61
CA VAL A 69 -4.98 -35.68 -7.41
C VAL A 69 -3.97 -35.69 -8.57
N PRO A 70 -4.39 -35.49 -9.84
CA PRO A 70 -3.47 -35.37 -10.96
C PRO A 70 -2.45 -34.26 -10.73
N GLU A 71 -1.19 -34.51 -11.09
CA GLU A 71 -0.07 -33.57 -10.90
C GLU A 71 -0.37 -32.17 -11.48
N THR A 72 -1.10 -32.13 -12.59
CA THR A 72 -1.52 -30.88 -13.26
C THR A 72 -2.42 -30.01 -12.40
N GLU A 73 -3.33 -30.59 -11.63
CA GLU A 73 -4.22 -29.85 -10.73
C GLU A 73 -3.47 -29.31 -9.51
N VAL A 74 -2.48 -30.07 -9.03
CA VAL A 74 -1.56 -29.62 -7.97
C VAL A 74 -0.73 -28.41 -8.43
N GLN A 75 -0.17 -28.48 -9.64
CA GLN A 75 0.59 -27.37 -10.22
C GLN A 75 -0.28 -26.13 -10.43
N LYS A 76 -1.51 -26.30 -10.96
CA LYS A 76 -2.48 -25.21 -11.14
C LYS A 76 -2.86 -24.54 -9.82
N ALA A 77 -3.18 -25.34 -8.80
CA ALA A 77 -3.51 -24.82 -7.47
C ALA A 77 -2.34 -24.06 -6.83
N THR A 78 -1.11 -24.54 -7.05
CA THR A 78 0.11 -23.87 -6.60
C THR A 78 0.29 -22.52 -7.29
N LEU A 79 0.13 -22.46 -8.62
CA LEU A 79 0.22 -21.22 -9.38
C LEU A 79 -0.82 -20.18 -8.92
N GLN A 80 -2.07 -20.60 -8.70
CA GLN A 80 -3.13 -19.72 -8.20
C GLN A 80 -2.81 -19.13 -6.82
N ARG A 81 -2.13 -19.89 -5.94
CA ARG A 81 -1.66 -19.37 -4.64
C ARG A 81 -0.55 -18.35 -4.78
N ILE A 82 0.39 -18.60 -5.69
CA ILE A 82 1.47 -17.65 -5.97
C ILE A 82 0.89 -16.34 -6.52
N ILE A 83 -0.07 -16.42 -7.45
CA ILE A 83 -0.78 -15.24 -7.97
C ILE A 83 -1.54 -14.54 -6.83
N LEU A 84 -2.24 -15.28 -5.97
CA LEU A 84 -2.95 -14.70 -4.83
C LEU A 84 -2.01 -13.92 -3.89
N ASP A 85 -0.88 -14.51 -3.49
CA ASP A 85 0.10 -13.85 -2.63
C ASP A 85 0.70 -12.62 -3.33
N ALA A 86 1.06 -12.75 -4.60
CA ALA A 86 1.60 -11.66 -5.40
C ALA A 86 0.65 -10.47 -5.54
N SER A 87 -0.61 -10.74 -5.89
CA SER A 87 -1.67 -9.73 -5.99
C SER A 87 -1.94 -9.08 -4.63
N THR A 88 -1.92 -9.85 -3.55
CA THR A 88 -2.14 -9.34 -2.20
C THR A 88 -1.03 -8.39 -1.76
N ARG A 89 0.25 -8.74 -1.98
CA ARG A 89 1.38 -7.86 -1.67
C ARG A 89 1.34 -6.58 -2.49
N ARG A 90 1.03 -6.67 -3.79
CA ARG A 90 0.85 -5.50 -4.66
C ARG A 90 -0.29 -4.61 -4.18
N PHE A 91 -1.42 -5.20 -3.81
CA PHE A 91 -2.59 -4.49 -3.26
C PHE A 91 -2.23 -3.73 -1.98
N GLN A 92 -1.60 -4.40 -1.00
CA GLN A 92 -1.16 -3.76 0.24
C GLN A 92 -0.15 -2.63 -0.03
N ALA A 93 0.84 -2.87 -0.89
CA ALA A 93 1.82 -1.86 -1.27
C ALA A 93 1.17 -0.64 -1.94
N HIS A 94 0.20 -0.84 -2.84
CA HIS A 94 -0.48 0.27 -3.50
C HIS A 94 -1.27 1.11 -2.49
N LYS A 95 -1.96 0.45 -1.55
CA LYS A 95 -2.67 1.14 -0.47
C LYS A 95 -1.72 1.97 0.41
N ILE A 96 -0.58 1.40 0.80
CA ILE A 96 0.47 2.09 1.55
C ILE A 96 1.01 3.29 0.75
N TYR A 97 1.27 3.10 -0.54
CA TYR A 97 1.75 4.16 -1.43
C TYR A 97 0.79 5.35 -1.50
N LEU A 98 -0.52 5.10 -1.66
CA LEU A 98 -1.52 6.17 -1.71
C LEU A 98 -1.56 6.96 -0.39
N ARG A 99 -1.54 6.26 0.76
CA ARG A 99 -1.51 6.88 2.10
C ARG A 99 -0.23 7.71 2.31
N ALA A 100 0.93 7.14 1.98
CA ALA A 100 2.22 7.84 2.09
C ALA A 100 2.27 9.08 1.18
N SER A 101 1.70 8.99 -0.02
CA SER A 101 1.63 10.10 -0.96
C SER A 101 0.73 11.23 -0.44
N ALA A 102 -0.42 10.91 0.14
CA ALA A 102 -1.31 11.89 0.77
C ALA A 102 -0.64 12.60 1.96
N ALA A 103 0.03 11.82 2.82
CA ALA A 103 0.76 12.37 3.95
C ALA A 103 1.95 13.25 3.52
N MET A 104 2.67 12.86 2.45
CA MET A 104 3.75 13.70 1.91
C MET A 104 3.23 15.01 1.31
N ARG A 105 2.07 14.99 0.62
CA ARG A 105 1.41 16.23 0.17
C ARG A 105 1.03 17.12 1.35
N TRP A 106 0.51 16.54 2.43
CA TRP A 106 0.22 17.27 3.66
C TRP A 106 1.47 17.96 4.24
N VAL A 107 2.62 17.26 4.28
CA VAL A 107 3.91 17.85 4.71
C VAL A 107 4.26 19.06 3.86
N GLN A 108 4.19 18.91 2.54
CA GLN A 108 4.51 19.97 1.57
C GLN A 108 3.58 21.18 1.74
N MET A 109 2.27 20.96 1.87
CA MET A 109 1.30 22.02 2.06
C MET A 109 1.50 22.74 3.39
N ARG A 110 1.79 22.02 4.49
CA ARG A 110 2.14 22.67 5.77
C ARG A 110 3.39 23.52 5.65
N ALA A 111 4.43 23.01 5.00
CA ALA A 111 5.65 23.78 4.77
C ALA A 111 5.39 25.07 3.97
N GLN A 112 4.51 25.02 2.97
CA GLN A 112 4.10 26.21 2.20
C GLN A 112 3.29 27.21 3.02
N VAL A 113 2.43 26.74 3.92
CA VAL A 113 1.66 27.61 4.83
C VAL A 113 2.59 28.30 5.83
N LEU A 114 3.54 27.56 6.38
CA LEU A 114 4.44 28.04 7.43
C LEU A 114 5.61 28.88 6.89
N ARG A 115 6.10 28.59 5.68
CA ARG A 115 7.25 29.28 5.05
C ARG A 115 8.48 29.38 5.96
N GLY A 116 8.70 28.37 6.80
CA GLY A 116 9.79 28.33 7.78
C GLY A 116 9.48 29.00 9.13
N GLU A 117 8.33 29.67 9.28
CA GLU A 117 7.87 30.20 10.56
C GLU A 117 7.26 29.10 11.44
N LYS A 118 7.20 29.36 12.75
CA LYS A 118 6.43 28.52 13.68
C LYS A 118 4.92 28.73 13.48
N PRO A 119 4.08 27.71 13.76
CA PRO A 119 2.64 27.87 13.79
C PRO A 119 2.23 29.04 14.70
N ALA A 120 1.34 29.90 14.20
CA ALA A 120 0.86 31.11 14.88
C ALA A 120 -0.61 31.34 14.51
N ALA A 121 -1.28 32.28 15.19
CA ALA A 121 -2.71 32.56 14.99
C ALA A 121 -3.08 32.80 13.51
N LYS A 122 -2.21 33.49 12.76
CA LYS A 122 -2.38 33.76 11.31
C LYS A 122 -2.40 32.49 10.44
N HIS A 123 -1.81 31.39 10.91
CA HIS A 123 -1.71 30.13 10.19
C HIS A 123 -2.86 29.15 10.49
N VAL A 124 -3.62 29.36 11.57
CA VAL A 124 -4.55 28.34 12.13
C VAL A 124 -5.56 27.83 11.09
N ASN A 125 -6.23 28.74 10.37
CA ASN A 125 -7.25 28.36 9.39
C ASN A 125 -6.65 27.60 8.20
N ALA A 126 -5.49 28.05 7.71
CA ALA A 126 -4.79 27.39 6.61
C ALA A 126 -4.29 26.00 7.01
N LEU A 127 -3.68 25.85 8.19
CA LEU A 127 -3.23 24.55 8.71
C LEU A 127 -4.40 23.58 8.91
N ARG A 128 -5.54 24.07 9.43
CA ARG A 128 -6.75 23.26 9.56
C ARG A 128 -7.26 22.75 8.21
N ALA A 129 -7.23 23.58 7.17
CA ALA A 129 -7.63 23.17 5.83
C ALA A 129 -6.68 22.08 5.27
N VAL A 130 -5.37 22.19 5.54
CA VAL A 130 -4.39 21.17 5.17
C VAL A 130 -4.67 19.85 5.91
N ASP A 131 -4.96 19.90 7.20
CA ASP A 131 -5.30 18.70 8.00
C ASP A 131 -6.62 18.05 7.53
N GLN A 132 -7.63 18.86 7.19
CA GLN A 132 -8.90 18.37 6.62
C GLN A 132 -8.69 17.70 5.26
N ARG A 133 -7.85 18.28 4.40
CA ARG A 133 -7.52 17.71 3.10
C ARG A 133 -6.86 16.34 3.24
N LEU A 134 -5.94 16.18 4.18
CA LEU A 134 -5.32 14.88 4.46
C LEU A 134 -6.38 13.84 4.84
N ARG A 135 -7.32 14.18 5.72
CA ARG A 135 -8.40 13.27 6.13
C ARG A 135 -9.26 12.83 4.96
N GLN A 136 -9.69 13.78 4.13
CA GLN A 136 -10.44 13.47 2.90
C GLN A 136 -9.68 12.53 1.98
N GLU A 137 -8.39 12.80 1.72
CA GLU A 137 -7.56 11.94 0.87
C GLU A 137 -7.39 10.54 1.47
N LEU A 138 -7.27 10.40 2.79
CA LEU A 138 -7.17 9.10 3.45
C LEU A 138 -8.49 8.32 3.43
N ASP A 139 -9.63 9.02 3.61
CA ASP A 139 -10.97 8.43 3.55
C ASP A 139 -11.29 7.88 2.15
N GLU A 140 -10.74 8.50 1.10
CA GLU A 140 -10.86 8.02 -0.28
C GLU A 140 -10.06 6.73 -0.56
N VAL A 141 -9.02 6.43 0.24
CA VAL A 141 -8.17 5.24 0.10
C VAL A 141 -8.85 4.00 0.70
N THR A 142 -9.93 3.59 0.05
CA THR A 142 -10.69 2.36 0.35
C THR A 142 -10.12 1.16 -0.40
N ASP A 143 -10.41 -0.05 0.08
CA ASP A 143 -9.96 -1.29 -0.57
C ASP A 143 -10.51 -1.42 -2.01
N ASP A 144 -11.78 -1.06 -2.22
CA ASP A 144 -12.41 -1.02 -3.54
C ASP A 144 -11.78 0.02 -4.46
N HIS A 145 -11.42 1.19 -3.94
CA HIS A 145 -10.68 2.19 -4.71
C HIS A 145 -9.34 1.65 -5.20
N VAL A 146 -8.56 1.05 -4.29
CA VAL A 146 -7.24 0.47 -4.59
C VAL A 146 -7.33 -0.64 -5.65
N VAL A 147 -8.25 -1.59 -5.50
CA VAL A 147 -8.42 -2.69 -6.47
C VAL A 147 -8.87 -2.16 -7.83
N ARG A 148 -9.81 -1.21 -7.85
CA ARG A 148 -10.29 -0.60 -9.09
C ARG A 148 -9.16 0.13 -9.82
N ASP A 149 -8.34 0.90 -9.10
CA ASP A 149 -7.21 1.61 -9.69
C ASP A 149 -6.17 0.65 -10.27
N LEU A 150 -5.78 -0.38 -9.53
CA LEU A 150 -4.85 -1.41 -10.00
C LEU A 150 -5.39 -2.14 -11.24
N ARG A 151 -6.66 -2.56 -11.24
CA ARG A 151 -7.29 -3.22 -12.39
C ARG A 151 -7.36 -2.30 -13.60
N ASN A 152 -7.64 -1.01 -13.41
CA ASN A 152 -7.64 -0.04 -14.49
C ASN A 152 -6.22 0.15 -15.05
N ALA A 153 -5.19 0.17 -14.21
CA ALA A 153 -3.81 0.23 -14.65
C ALA A 153 -3.41 -1.02 -15.46
N ASP A 154 -3.81 -2.21 -15.01
CA ASP A 154 -3.53 -3.46 -15.73
C ASP A 154 -4.21 -3.52 -17.10
N ARG A 155 -5.48 -3.10 -17.19
CA ARG A 155 -6.19 -2.99 -18.47
C ARG A 155 -5.51 -2.04 -19.43
N ARG A 156 -5.03 -0.88 -18.95
CA ARG A 156 -4.28 0.08 -19.77
C ARG A 156 -2.96 -0.49 -20.30
N LYS A 157 -2.32 -1.39 -19.55
CA LYS A 157 -1.10 -2.10 -19.96
C LYS A 157 -1.38 -3.32 -20.84
N GLY A 158 -2.64 -3.70 -21.04
CA GLY A 158 -3.02 -4.89 -21.81
C GLY A 158 -2.71 -6.21 -21.10
N TYR A 159 -2.57 -6.20 -19.77
CA TYR A 159 -2.29 -7.41 -19.00
C TYR A 159 -3.51 -8.35 -18.98
N TRP A 160 -3.23 -9.67 -18.98
CA TRP A 160 -4.25 -10.69 -18.78
C TRP A 160 -4.59 -10.81 -17.30
N ILE A 161 -5.82 -10.45 -16.91
CA ILE A 161 -6.26 -10.35 -15.51
C ILE A 161 -7.37 -11.34 -15.13
N ASP A 162 -7.79 -12.23 -16.03
CA ASP A 162 -8.93 -13.12 -15.78
C ASP A 162 -8.68 -14.12 -14.65
N GLU A 163 -7.42 -14.42 -14.37
CA GLU A 163 -7.00 -15.32 -13.28
C GLU A 163 -6.66 -14.58 -11.98
N ASP A 164 -6.84 -13.26 -11.94
CA ASP A 164 -6.56 -12.49 -10.73
C ASP A 164 -7.57 -12.80 -9.62
N PRO A 165 -7.11 -12.82 -8.36
CA PRO A 165 -8.00 -13.01 -7.23
C PRO A 165 -9.00 -11.85 -7.09
N THR A 166 -10.15 -12.16 -6.49
CA THR A 166 -11.11 -11.15 -6.05
C THR A 166 -10.56 -10.38 -4.84
N LEU A 167 -11.11 -9.18 -4.59
CA LEU A 167 -10.78 -8.40 -3.39
C LEU A 167 -11.01 -9.23 -2.12
N GLU A 168 -12.16 -9.90 -2.01
CA GLU A 168 -12.49 -10.75 -0.87
C GLU A 168 -11.43 -11.83 -0.61
N ARG A 169 -10.94 -12.49 -1.67
CA ARG A 169 -9.92 -13.54 -1.57
C ARG A 169 -8.58 -12.97 -1.10
N MET A 170 -8.19 -11.79 -1.59
CA MET A 170 -7.00 -11.08 -1.11
C MET A 170 -7.15 -10.70 0.38
N LEU A 171 -8.27 -10.10 0.79
CA LEU A 171 -8.51 -9.76 2.19
C LEU A 171 -8.53 -10.99 3.11
N GLY A 172 -9.09 -12.10 2.65
CA GLY A 172 -9.02 -13.40 3.32
C GLY A 172 -7.59 -13.85 3.53
N TRP A 173 -6.77 -13.80 2.47
CA TRP A 173 -5.34 -14.14 2.53
C TRP A 173 -4.57 -13.28 3.54
N ILE A 174 -4.79 -11.96 3.54
CA ILE A 174 -4.15 -11.03 4.49
C ILE A 174 -4.47 -11.41 5.93
N ARG A 175 -5.73 -11.76 6.23
CA ARG A 175 -6.16 -12.15 7.58
C ARG A 175 -5.51 -13.45 8.05
N MET A 176 -5.23 -14.37 7.13
CA MET A 176 -4.57 -15.65 7.45
C MET A 176 -3.07 -15.50 7.73
N GLN A 177 -2.45 -14.41 7.26
CA GLN A 177 -1.00 -14.16 7.43
C GLN A 177 -0.66 -13.33 8.68
N ARG A 178 -1.66 -12.83 9.42
CA ARG A 178 -1.48 -12.09 10.68
C ARG A 178 -1.60 -13.04 11.87
#